data_AF-X1MIH4-F1
#
_entry.id   AF-X1MIH4-F1
#
_cell.length_a   1.000
_cell.length_b   1.000
_cell.length_c   1.000
_cell.angle_alpha   90.00
_cell.angle_beta   90.00
_cell.angle_gamma   90.00
#
_symmetry.space_group_name_H-M   'P 1'
#
loop_
_entity.id
_entity.type
_entity.pdbx_description
1 polymer ?
#
loop_
_entity_poly.entity_id
_entity_poly.type
_entity_poly.pdbx_seq_one_letter_code
_entity_poly.pdbx_strand_id
1 'polypeptide(L)'
;MSVFRERRIVLLLLTVFLCVMLVWGPWKATDSRTEKALGWPAQYTHGLRFGVDIIGGSRIVLALEASHVTFENIQDNVENTWWTIVHRLEDNLYVNVNTISLDPPTGTAVAEIGRPITENLINAIIEGFGNVARDLQTGKPMIEKRISEATRDEVISILKARVDPAGLRGAQFRALGANLILYEIPGLLPGEAETLLGKPGRLEIFFENEVLLRGEDIVSVNAPYPSGEKQNTVDLPFRLTNDGAERFAAAAKSKPYCPTGIYVDCPTDAIIVFNNEILDKPLAFLEYDPDEKVFKGTTDRGMGYTLRVSAIGTAEDEFSPEAREFLEEQAGFKLKVCLLGDFSSSVVENLSELYTVVSIPRQTTEGTNKSVEEWIKEA
;
A
#
# COMPACT_ATOMS: atom_id res chain seq x y z
N MET A 1 -19.56 -17.09 -66.63
CA MET A 1 -20.02 -16.39 -65.40
C MET A 1 -20.06 -17.28 -64.14
N SER A 2 -19.75 -18.59 -64.18
CA SER A 2 -19.91 -19.51 -63.04
C SER A 2 -18.78 -19.48 -61.99
N VAL A 3 -17.51 -19.39 -62.45
CA VAL A 3 -16.32 -19.56 -61.60
C VAL A 3 -16.19 -18.49 -60.50
N PHE A 4 -16.61 -17.25 -60.78
CA PHE A 4 -16.61 -16.16 -59.78
C PHE A 4 -17.69 -16.34 -58.71
N ARG A 5 -18.83 -16.96 -59.05
CA ARG A 5 -19.92 -17.23 -58.12
C ARG A 5 -19.56 -18.39 -57.19
N GLU A 6 -18.97 -19.44 -57.74
CA GLU A 6 -18.46 -20.60 -56.98
C GLU A 6 -17.35 -20.20 -56.01
N ARG A 7 -16.36 -19.41 -56.44
CA ARG A 7 -15.29 -18.91 -55.55
C ARG A 7 -15.84 -18.03 -54.41
N ARG A 8 -16.86 -17.22 -54.67
CA ARG A 8 -17.53 -16.41 -53.62
C ARG A 8 -18.29 -17.27 -52.63
N ILE A 9 -18.99 -18.31 -53.11
CA ILE A 9 -19.70 -19.26 -52.23
C ILE A 9 -18.70 -20.03 -51.36
N VAL A 10 -17.61 -20.52 -51.93
CA VAL A 10 -16.55 -21.21 -51.17
C VAL A 10 -15.92 -20.28 -50.13
N LEU A 11 -15.65 -19.03 -50.49
CA LEU A 11 -15.08 -18.06 -49.55
C LEU A 11 -16.07 -17.69 -48.43
N LEU A 12 -17.36 -17.56 -48.72
CA LEU A 12 -18.41 -17.38 -47.71
C LEU A 12 -18.51 -18.60 -46.78
N LEU A 13 -18.51 -19.81 -47.32
CA LEU A 13 -18.54 -21.04 -46.52
C LEU A 13 -17.31 -21.17 -45.63
N LEU A 14 -16.13 -20.86 -46.17
CA LEU A 14 -14.88 -20.85 -45.40
C LEU A 14 -14.92 -19.79 -44.29
N THR A 15 -15.46 -18.60 -44.57
CA THR A 15 -15.61 -17.53 -43.57
C THR A 15 -16.57 -17.95 -42.46
N VAL A 16 -17.74 -18.49 -42.81
CA VAL A 16 -18.71 -19.00 -41.83
C VAL A 16 -18.10 -20.12 -40.99
N PHE A 17 -17.42 -21.06 -41.62
CA PHE A 17 -16.73 -22.15 -40.94
C PHE A 17 -15.66 -21.63 -39.97
N LEU A 18 -14.84 -20.67 -40.39
CA LEU A 18 -13.83 -20.03 -39.54
C LEU A 18 -14.47 -19.27 -38.38
N CYS A 19 -15.58 -18.55 -38.61
CA CYS A 19 -16.31 -17.88 -37.54
C CYS A 19 -16.85 -18.88 -36.50
N VAL A 20 -17.47 -19.97 -36.94
CA VAL A 20 -17.97 -21.03 -36.03
C VAL A 20 -16.81 -21.66 -35.25
N MET A 21 -15.71 -21.98 -35.93
CA MET A 21 -14.52 -22.54 -35.30
C MET A 21 -13.88 -21.58 -34.29
N LEU A 22 -13.85 -20.27 -34.57
CA LEU A 22 -13.32 -19.25 -33.65
C LEU A 22 -14.21 -19.02 -32.43
N VAL A 23 -15.54 -19.04 -32.61
CA VAL A 23 -16.51 -18.87 -31.52
C VAL A 23 -16.55 -20.10 -30.63
N TRP A 24 -16.58 -21.30 -31.22
CA TRP A 24 -16.60 -22.54 -30.46
C TRP A 24 -15.22 -22.88 -29.87
N GLY A 25 -14.13 -22.46 -30.52
CA GLY A 25 -12.76 -22.66 -30.05
C GLY A 25 -12.48 -24.07 -29.52
N PRO A 26 -12.74 -25.16 -30.27
CA PRO A 26 -12.65 -26.54 -29.76
C PRO A 26 -11.24 -26.96 -29.31
N TRP A 27 -10.23 -26.18 -29.66
CA TRP A 27 -8.84 -26.33 -29.20
C TRP A 27 -8.54 -25.65 -27.87
N LYS A 28 -9.47 -24.85 -27.32
CA LYS A 28 -9.35 -24.26 -25.97
C LYS A 28 -10.02 -25.20 -24.98
N ALA A 29 -9.37 -25.45 -23.85
CA ALA A 29 -10.02 -26.17 -22.75
C ALA A 29 -11.16 -25.32 -22.16
N THR A 30 -12.22 -25.98 -21.70
CA THR A 30 -13.23 -25.36 -20.83
C THR A 30 -12.58 -24.95 -19.52
N ASP A 31 -12.85 -23.73 -19.08
CA ASP A 31 -12.45 -23.27 -17.76
C ASP A 31 -13.18 -24.11 -16.70
N SER A 32 -12.42 -24.75 -15.80
CA SER A 32 -12.96 -25.58 -14.71
C SER A 32 -13.92 -24.81 -13.81
N ARG A 33 -13.80 -23.48 -13.74
CA ARG A 33 -14.73 -22.61 -13.00
C ARG A 33 -16.07 -22.48 -13.70
N THR A 34 -16.05 -22.38 -15.03
CA THR A 34 -17.26 -22.35 -15.86
C THR A 34 -17.98 -23.70 -15.80
N GLU A 35 -17.21 -24.79 -15.79
CA GLU A 35 -17.73 -26.15 -15.59
C GLU A 35 -18.40 -26.31 -14.22
N LYS A 36 -17.79 -25.77 -13.16
CA LYS A 36 -18.39 -25.78 -11.82
C LYS A 36 -19.67 -24.93 -11.73
N ALA A 37 -19.72 -23.78 -12.40
CA ALA A 37 -20.85 -22.84 -12.33
C ALA A 37 -22.04 -23.27 -13.18
N LEU A 38 -21.81 -23.69 -14.43
CA LEU A 38 -22.86 -24.06 -15.37
C LEU A 38 -23.17 -25.56 -15.36
N GLY A 39 -22.21 -26.42 -14.99
CA GLY A 39 -22.33 -27.87 -15.04
C GLY A 39 -22.20 -28.41 -16.47
N TRP A 40 -23.03 -29.39 -16.83
CA TRP A 40 -23.00 -30.03 -18.16
C TRP A 40 -23.10 -29.07 -19.38
N PRO A 41 -23.72 -27.88 -19.35
CA PRO A 41 -23.72 -26.94 -20.47
C PRO A 41 -22.36 -26.29 -20.73
N ALA A 42 -21.43 -26.32 -19.76
CA ALA A 42 -20.12 -25.69 -19.90
C ALA A 42 -19.31 -26.27 -21.07
N GLN A 43 -19.51 -27.54 -21.40
CA GLN A 43 -18.89 -28.21 -22.56
C GLN A 43 -19.28 -27.58 -23.91
N TYR A 44 -20.27 -26.69 -23.97
CA TYR A 44 -20.62 -25.94 -25.18
C TYR A 44 -20.11 -24.49 -25.17
N THR A 45 -19.43 -24.09 -24.10
CA THR A 45 -18.97 -22.72 -23.87
C THR A 45 -17.47 -22.54 -24.09
N HIS A 46 -16.82 -23.53 -24.71
CA HIS A 46 -15.42 -23.44 -25.13
C HIS A 46 -15.14 -22.10 -25.82
N GLY A 47 -14.13 -21.37 -25.33
CA GLY A 47 -13.75 -20.07 -25.88
C GLY A 47 -14.58 -18.85 -25.44
N LEU A 48 -15.69 -19.01 -24.71
CA LEU A 48 -16.46 -17.91 -24.12
C LEU A 48 -15.88 -17.49 -22.76
N ARG A 49 -15.83 -16.18 -22.50
CA ARG A 49 -15.49 -15.61 -21.19
C ARG A 49 -16.76 -15.06 -20.57
N PHE A 50 -17.11 -15.53 -19.39
CA PHE A 50 -18.27 -15.01 -18.67
C PHE A 50 -17.84 -14.03 -17.58
N GLY A 51 -18.74 -13.09 -17.28
CA GLY A 51 -18.54 -12.12 -16.20
C GLY A 51 -18.78 -12.71 -14.82
N VAL A 52 -18.56 -11.87 -13.81
CA VAL A 52 -18.77 -12.19 -12.38
C VAL A 52 -20.19 -12.67 -12.10
N ASP A 53 -21.20 -12.18 -12.83
CA ASP A 53 -22.61 -12.54 -12.62
C ASP A 53 -22.91 -14.03 -12.91
N ILE A 54 -22.07 -14.71 -13.70
CA ILE A 54 -22.30 -16.10 -14.13
C ILE A 54 -21.32 -17.07 -13.46
N ILE A 55 -20.02 -16.75 -13.43
CA ILE A 55 -19.00 -17.62 -12.85
C ILE A 55 -18.87 -17.38 -11.33
N GLY A 56 -19.45 -16.29 -10.82
CA GLY A 56 -19.10 -15.74 -9.52
C GLY A 56 -17.75 -15.05 -9.55
N GLY A 57 -17.40 -14.40 -8.44
CA GLY A 57 -16.16 -13.63 -8.31
C GLY A 57 -16.33 -12.47 -7.34
N SER A 58 -15.47 -11.48 -7.50
CA SER A 58 -15.46 -10.30 -6.63
C SER A 58 -15.88 -9.06 -7.40
N ARG A 59 -16.79 -8.30 -6.79
CA ARG A 59 -17.14 -6.94 -7.19
C ARG A 59 -16.77 -6.01 -6.04
N ILE A 60 -15.75 -5.18 -6.23
CA ILE A 60 -15.18 -4.34 -5.18
C ILE A 60 -15.16 -2.89 -5.66
N VAL A 61 -15.51 -1.98 -4.77
CA VAL A 61 -15.36 -0.54 -5.00
C VAL A 61 -14.21 -0.07 -4.13
N LEU A 62 -13.13 0.40 -4.75
CA LEU A 62 -12.02 1.04 -4.02
C LEU A 62 -12.22 2.55 -4.04
N ALA A 63 -12.03 3.18 -2.89
CA ALA A 63 -11.88 4.62 -2.78
C ALA A 63 -10.39 4.94 -2.78
N LEU A 64 -9.94 5.65 -3.79
CA LEU A 64 -8.60 6.18 -3.84
C LEU A 64 -8.49 7.39 -2.92
N GLU A 65 -7.30 7.57 -2.33
CA GLU A 65 -6.99 8.69 -1.45
C GLU A 65 -5.74 9.41 -1.94
N ALA A 66 -5.87 10.72 -2.18
CA ALA A 66 -4.76 11.64 -2.39
C ALA A 66 -5.20 13.05 -2.01
N SER A 67 -4.23 13.95 -1.88
CA SER A 67 -4.46 15.36 -1.58
C SER A 67 -3.74 16.24 -2.60
N HIS A 68 -4.45 17.21 -3.16
CA HIS A 68 -3.86 18.27 -3.98
C HIS A 68 -3.48 19.42 -3.05
N VAL A 69 -2.21 19.80 -3.06
CA VAL A 69 -1.65 20.85 -2.22
C VAL A 69 -1.10 21.94 -3.10
N THR A 70 -1.53 23.17 -2.83
CA THR A 70 -0.91 24.35 -3.44
C THR A 70 0.15 24.89 -2.51
N PHE A 71 1.36 25.06 -3.03
CA PHE A 71 2.50 25.66 -2.37
C PHE A 71 2.74 27.06 -2.93
N GLU A 72 3.14 27.98 -2.07
CA GLU A 72 3.50 29.35 -2.41
C GLU A 72 4.79 29.79 -1.70
N ASN A 73 5.31 30.95 -2.11
CA ASN A 73 6.53 31.56 -1.54
C ASN A 73 7.74 30.62 -1.60
N ILE A 74 7.86 29.84 -2.69
CA ILE A 74 9.04 29.01 -2.94
C ILE A 74 10.22 29.96 -3.21
N GLN A 75 11.29 29.81 -2.43
CA GLN A 75 12.44 30.74 -2.41
C GLN A 75 13.27 30.73 -3.71
N ASP A 76 14.33 31.55 -3.76
CA ASP A 76 15.25 31.72 -4.88
C ASP A 76 15.61 30.38 -5.55
N ASN A 77 15.48 30.34 -6.89
CA ASN A 77 15.56 29.13 -7.71
C ASN A 77 14.44 28.10 -7.42
N VAL A 78 13.21 28.52 -7.78
CA VAL A 78 11.96 27.75 -7.59
C VAL A 78 12.07 26.31 -8.06
N GLU A 79 12.70 26.03 -9.20
CA GLU A 79 12.83 24.67 -9.72
C GLU A 79 13.65 23.77 -8.78
N ASN A 80 14.83 24.22 -8.35
CA ASN A 80 15.68 23.42 -7.46
C ASN A 80 15.07 23.27 -6.06
N THR A 81 14.48 24.35 -5.54
CA THR A 81 13.79 24.30 -4.24
C THR A 81 12.58 23.38 -4.29
N TRP A 82 11.83 23.38 -5.39
CA TRP A 82 10.70 22.48 -5.58
C TRP A 82 11.10 21.00 -5.53
N TRP A 83 12.16 20.61 -6.26
CA TRP A 83 12.64 19.23 -6.20
C TRP A 83 13.17 18.82 -4.82
N THR A 84 13.72 19.78 -4.07
CA THR A 84 14.10 19.57 -2.66
C THR A 84 12.88 19.33 -1.77
N ILE A 85 11.80 20.10 -1.98
CA ILE A 85 10.51 19.90 -1.29
C ILE A 85 9.94 18.52 -1.62
N VAL A 86 9.89 18.15 -2.90
CA VAL A 86 9.39 16.84 -3.35
C VAL A 86 10.15 15.70 -2.66
N HIS A 87 11.48 15.71 -2.71
CA HIS A 87 12.29 14.69 -2.04
C HIS A 87 12.02 14.61 -0.53
N ARG A 88 11.96 15.75 0.16
CA ARG A 88 11.64 15.79 1.60
C ARG A 88 10.27 15.19 1.88
N LEU A 89 9.27 15.51 1.08
CA LEU A 89 7.92 14.95 1.22
C LEU A 89 7.93 13.44 0.99
N GLU A 90 8.61 12.94 -0.04
CA GLU A 90 8.69 11.50 -0.33
C GLU A 90 9.49 10.71 0.72
N ASP A 91 10.48 11.32 1.34
CA ASP A 91 11.31 10.75 2.40
C ASP A 91 10.60 10.74 3.76
N ASN A 92 9.78 11.75 4.05
CA ASN A 92 9.11 11.87 5.35
C ASN A 92 7.67 11.31 5.34
N LEU A 93 6.94 11.47 4.24
CA LEU A 93 5.56 10.98 4.11
C LEU A 93 5.48 9.56 3.59
N TYR A 94 6.59 9.07 2.99
CA TYR A 94 6.68 7.70 2.53
C TYR A 94 5.59 7.38 1.49
N VAL A 95 5.28 8.35 0.62
CA VAL A 95 4.32 8.27 -0.49
C VAL A 95 4.90 8.94 -1.73
N ASN A 96 4.35 8.63 -2.90
CA ASN A 96 4.70 9.33 -4.14
C ASN A 96 4.13 10.76 -4.14
N VAL A 97 4.90 11.70 -4.68
CA VAL A 97 4.50 13.11 -4.84
C VAL A 97 4.56 13.48 -6.31
N ASN A 98 3.39 13.63 -6.93
CA ASN A 98 3.30 13.99 -8.35
C ASN A 98 3.15 15.50 -8.51
N THR A 99 4.03 16.12 -9.30
CA THR A 99 3.94 17.55 -9.60
C THR A 99 2.90 17.78 -10.70
N ILE A 100 1.81 18.48 -10.37
CA ILE A 100 0.75 18.83 -11.33
C ILE A 100 1.13 20.08 -12.12
N SER A 101 1.61 21.11 -11.42
CA SER A 101 2.05 22.35 -12.04
C SER A 101 3.14 23.00 -11.22
N LEU A 102 4.09 23.63 -11.91
CA LEU A 102 5.13 24.46 -11.33
C LEU A 102 5.17 25.77 -12.11
N ASP A 103 5.01 26.89 -11.42
CA ASP A 103 5.02 28.23 -12.01
C ASP A 103 6.15 29.07 -11.39
N PRO A 104 7.37 29.02 -11.97
CA PRO A 104 8.53 29.74 -11.45
C PRO A 104 8.33 31.28 -11.32
N PRO A 105 7.66 31.98 -12.27
CA PRO A 105 7.36 33.40 -12.13
C PRO A 105 6.60 33.81 -10.87
N THR A 106 5.66 32.97 -10.41
CA THR A 106 4.84 33.26 -9.23
C THR A 106 5.36 32.57 -7.96
N GLY A 107 6.33 31.67 -8.09
CA GLY A 107 6.82 30.86 -6.98
C GLY A 107 5.76 29.92 -6.43
N THR A 108 4.83 29.47 -7.28
CA THR A 108 3.74 28.57 -6.90
C THR A 108 3.90 27.20 -7.53
N ALA A 109 3.48 26.17 -6.79
CA ALA A 109 3.48 24.80 -7.26
C ALA A 109 2.23 24.07 -6.76
N VAL A 110 1.74 23.12 -7.54
CA VAL A 110 0.65 22.23 -7.12
C VAL A 110 1.17 20.80 -7.22
N ALA A 111 1.08 20.07 -6.12
CA ALA A 111 1.39 18.65 -6.08
C ALA A 111 0.20 17.81 -5.64
N GLU A 112 0.15 16.59 -6.15
CA GLU A 112 -0.66 15.53 -5.64
C GLU A 112 0.18 14.63 -4.73
N ILE A 113 -0.27 14.47 -3.50
CA ILE A 113 0.36 13.62 -2.49
C ILE A 113 -0.54 12.41 -2.28
N GLY A 114 0.00 11.20 -2.42
CA GLY A 114 -0.73 9.93 -2.41
C GLY A 114 -1.35 9.50 -1.07
N ARG A 115 -1.72 10.45 -0.20
CA ARG A 115 -2.42 10.22 1.07
C ARG A 115 -3.13 11.49 1.55
N PRO A 116 -4.07 11.36 2.50
CA PRO A 116 -4.52 12.50 3.30
C PRO A 116 -3.36 13.13 4.08
N ILE A 117 -3.38 14.46 4.17
CA ILE A 117 -2.34 15.25 4.84
C ILE A 117 -2.95 16.48 5.54
N THR A 118 -2.18 17.07 6.44
CA THR A 118 -2.54 18.32 7.12
C THR A 118 -1.53 19.41 6.77
N GLU A 119 -1.92 20.68 6.96
CA GLU A 119 -1.01 21.81 6.78
C GLU A 119 0.20 21.73 7.74
N ASN A 120 -0.03 21.36 9.00
CA ASN A 120 1.03 21.27 10.01
C ASN A 120 2.11 20.26 9.60
N LEU A 121 1.70 19.09 9.12
CA LEU A 121 2.62 18.05 8.65
C LEU A 121 3.47 18.54 7.47
N ILE A 122 2.84 19.20 6.50
CA ILE A 122 3.56 19.71 5.33
C ILE A 122 4.55 20.80 5.73
N ASN A 123 4.11 21.79 6.50
CA ASN A 123 4.96 22.90 6.95
C ASN A 123 6.14 22.41 7.79
N ALA A 124 5.94 21.37 8.60
CA ALA A 124 7.03 20.78 9.38
C ALA A 124 8.05 20.02 8.51
N ILE A 125 7.63 19.38 7.42
CA ILE A 125 8.55 18.67 6.51
C ILE A 125 9.34 19.64 5.63
N ILE A 126 8.68 20.69 5.13
CA ILE A 126 9.30 21.63 4.19
C ILE A 126 10.11 22.73 4.89
N GLU A 127 10.06 22.87 6.22
CA GLU A 127 10.97 23.70 7.05
C GLU A 127 11.33 25.09 6.48
N GLY A 128 10.37 25.80 5.89
CA GLY A 128 10.57 27.14 5.34
C GLY A 128 11.10 27.23 3.90
N PHE A 129 11.26 26.11 3.18
CA PHE A 129 11.49 26.10 1.73
C PHE A 129 10.29 26.64 0.93
N GLY A 130 9.11 26.70 1.55
CA GLY A 130 7.88 27.28 1.04
C GLY A 130 6.78 27.22 2.11
N ASN A 131 5.55 27.55 1.74
CA ASN A 131 4.38 27.39 2.62
C ASN A 131 3.21 26.78 1.84
N VAL A 132 2.29 26.13 2.55
CA VAL A 132 0.98 25.80 1.98
C VAL A 132 0.20 27.09 1.73
N ALA A 133 -0.22 27.30 0.49
CA ALA A 133 -1.01 28.46 0.11
C ALA A 133 -2.34 28.49 0.86
N ARG A 134 -2.84 29.69 1.13
CA ARG A 134 -4.14 29.89 1.77
C ARG A 134 -5.10 30.56 0.80
N ASP A 135 -6.33 30.07 0.81
CA ASP A 135 -7.40 30.68 0.02
C ASP A 135 -7.68 32.11 0.55
N LEU A 136 -7.61 33.10 -0.33
CA LEU A 136 -7.72 34.51 0.02
C LEU A 136 -9.10 34.91 0.58
N GLN A 137 -10.14 34.12 0.32
CA GLN A 137 -11.51 34.43 0.76
C GLN A 137 -11.85 33.75 2.09
N THR A 138 -11.38 32.52 2.28
CA THR A 138 -11.73 31.66 3.42
C THR A 138 -10.63 31.56 4.46
N GLY A 139 -9.39 31.91 4.12
CA GLY A 139 -8.21 31.77 4.98
C GLY A 139 -7.77 30.31 5.23
N LYS A 140 -8.45 29.33 4.62
CA LYS A 140 -8.16 27.90 4.78
C LYS A 140 -6.95 27.49 3.94
N PRO A 141 -6.15 26.51 4.41
CA PRO A 141 -5.07 25.95 3.58
C PRO A 141 -5.66 25.33 2.31
N MET A 142 -4.99 25.56 1.18
CA MET A 142 -5.35 25.02 -0.13
C MET A 142 -4.91 23.55 -0.25
N ILE A 143 -5.57 22.71 0.54
CA ILE A 143 -5.45 21.26 0.55
C ILE A 143 -6.81 20.68 0.20
N GLU A 144 -6.90 20.02 -0.96
CA GLU A 144 -8.14 19.40 -1.45
C GLU A 144 -8.01 17.88 -1.51
N LYS A 145 -9.00 17.13 -1.00
CA LYS A 145 -9.08 15.68 -1.22
C LYS A 145 -9.46 15.41 -2.67
N ARG A 146 -8.44 15.29 -3.52
CA ARG A 146 -8.59 15.19 -4.98
C ARG A 146 -7.49 14.32 -5.58
N ILE A 147 -7.82 13.70 -6.71
CA ILE A 147 -6.95 12.81 -7.46
C ILE A 147 -7.01 13.21 -8.92
N SER A 148 -5.86 13.23 -9.58
CA SER A 148 -5.73 13.49 -11.00
C SER A 148 -6.13 12.26 -11.81
N GLU A 149 -6.62 12.50 -13.04
CA GLU A 149 -6.97 11.40 -13.94
C GLU A 149 -5.75 10.54 -14.28
N ALA A 150 -4.56 11.15 -14.40
CA ALA A 150 -3.31 10.45 -14.63
C ALA A 150 -2.99 9.45 -13.52
N THR A 151 -3.02 9.88 -12.25
CA THR A 151 -2.77 8.97 -11.12
C THR A 151 -3.85 7.90 -11.03
N ARG A 152 -5.12 8.23 -11.23
CA ARG A 152 -6.21 7.23 -11.24
C ARG A 152 -5.95 6.15 -12.28
N ASP A 153 -5.58 6.54 -13.49
CA ASP A 153 -5.38 5.61 -14.60
C ASP A 153 -4.10 4.77 -14.40
N GLU A 154 -3.05 5.36 -13.80
CA GLU A 154 -1.87 4.64 -13.33
C GLU A 154 -2.21 3.59 -12.27
N VAL A 155 -2.99 3.96 -11.26
CA VAL A 155 -3.45 3.04 -10.20
C VAL A 155 -4.29 1.90 -10.81
N ILE A 156 -5.16 2.19 -11.78
CA ILE A 156 -5.90 1.16 -12.52
C ILE A 156 -4.93 0.19 -13.21
N SER A 157 -3.89 0.71 -13.86
CA SER A 157 -2.87 -0.09 -14.56
C SER A 157 -2.12 -1.00 -13.58
N ILE A 158 -1.67 -0.47 -12.45
CA ILE A 158 -0.97 -1.21 -11.40
C ILE A 158 -1.85 -2.32 -10.85
N LEU A 159 -3.10 -2.00 -10.48
CA LEU A 159 -4.01 -2.98 -9.90
C LEU A 159 -4.40 -4.07 -10.89
N LYS A 160 -4.53 -3.72 -12.18
CA LYS A 160 -4.73 -4.70 -13.26
C LYS A 160 -3.55 -5.66 -13.39
N ALA A 161 -2.32 -5.15 -13.35
CA ALA A 161 -1.12 -5.99 -13.39
C ALA A 161 -1.03 -6.95 -12.20
N ARG A 162 -1.52 -6.56 -11.02
CA ARG A 162 -1.53 -7.43 -9.82
C ARG A 162 -2.50 -8.60 -9.93
N VAL A 163 -3.74 -8.34 -10.35
CA VAL A 163 -4.80 -9.38 -10.32
C VAL A 163 -4.90 -10.17 -11.62
N ASP A 164 -4.50 -9.59 -12.75
CA ASP A 164 -4.55 -10.22 -14.06
C ASP A 164 -3.31 -9.88 -14.90
N PRO A 165 -2.10 -10.29 -14.47
CA PRO A 165 -0.84 -9.96 -15.14
C PRO A 165 -0.81 -10.43 -16.60
N ALA A 166 -1.50 -11.53 -16.92
CA ALA A 166 -1.58 -12.10 -18.27
C ALA A 166 -2.80 -11.60 -19.07
N GLY A 167 -3.72 -10.83 -18.49
CA GLY A 167 -4.98 -10.42 -19.14
C GLY A 167 -5.95 -11.57 -19.43
N LEU A 168 -5.77 -12.71 -18.77
CA LEU A 168 -6.50 -13.95 -19.01
C LEU A 168 -7.69 -14.13 -18.08
N ARG A 169 -7.67 -13.54 -16.89
CA ARG A 169 -8.75 -13.64 -15.89
C ARG A 169 -9.96 -12.77 -16.24
N GLY A 170 -9.80 -11.81 -17.15
CA GLY A 170 -10.90 -10.97 -17.61
C GLY A 170 -11.33 -9.94 -16.56
N ALA A 171 -10.38 -9.47 -15.76
CA ALA A 171 -10.63 -8.41 -14.79
C ALA A 171 -11.08 -7.11 -15.50
N GLN A 172 -12.16 -6.52 -15.01
CA GLN A 172 -12.68 -5.25 -15.50
C GLN A 172 -12.48 -4.14 -14.46
N PHE A 173 -12.14 -2.96 -14.97
CA PHE A 173 -11.84 -1.77 -14.19
C PHE A 173 -12.65 -0.62 -14.76
N ARG A 174 -13.41 0.06 -13.90
CA ARG A 174 -14.21 1.22 -14.30
C ARG A 174 -14.07 2.33 -13.27
N ALA A 175 -13.63 3.50 -13.70
CA ALA A 175 -13.71 4.68 -12.85
C ALA A 175 -15.17 5.05 -12.59
N LEU A 176 -15.52 5.25 -11.32
CA LEU A 176 -16.82 5.72 -10.86
C LEU A 176 -16.65 7.14 -10.32
N GLY A 177 -16.69 8.13 -11.22
CA GLY A 177 -16.42 9.52 -10.84
C GLY A 177 -14.92 9.79 -10.64
N ALA A 178 -14.59 10.68 -9.69
CA ALA A 178 -13.23 11.18 -9.53
C ALA A 178 -12.31 10.24 -8.74
N ASN A 179 -12.81 9.64 -7.65
CA ASN A 179 -11.98 8.93 -6.66
C ASN A 179 -12.41 7.49 -6.39
N LEU A 180 -13.47 6.98 -7.03
CA LEU A 180 -13.89 5.58 -6.87
C LEU A 180 -13.53 4.78 -8.11
N ILE A 181 -13.13 3.52 -7.91
CA ILE A 181 -12.91 2.58 -8.99
C ILE A 181 -13.66 1.28 -8.67
N LEU A 182 -14.45 0.82 -9.64
CA LEU A 182 -15.12 -0.47 -9.63
C LEU A 182 -14.22 -1.53 -10.26
N TYR A 183 -14.01 -2.60 -9.50
CA TYR A 183 -13.28 -3.79 -9.89
C TYR A 183 -14.25 -4.96 -9.97
N GLU A 184 -14.19 -5.68 -11.09
CA GLU A 184 -14.93 -6.92 -11.28
C GLU A 184 -13.97 -8.01 -11.75
N ILE A 185 -13.76 -9.02 -10.91
CA ILE A 185 -12.77 -10.07 -11.16
C ILE A 185 -13.45 -11.44 -11.08
N PRO A 186 -13.66 -12.11 -12.23
CA PRO A 186 -14.26 -13.44 -12.28
C PRO A 186 -13.45 -14.49 -11.51
N GLY A 187 -14.15 -15.24 -10.65
CA GLY A 187 -13.59 -16.35 -9.87
C GLY A 187 -12.46 -15.99 -8.89
N LEU A 188 -12.28 -14.71 -8.56
CA LEU A 188 -11.44 -14.27 -7.44
C LEU A 188 -12.33 -14.11 -6.21
N LEU A 189 -11.93 -14.66 -5.07
CA LEU A 189 -12.70 -14.55 -3.82
C LEU A 189 -12.52 -13.16 -3.20
N PRO A 190 -13.53 -12.61 -2.51
CA PRO A 190 -13.46 -11.26 -1.95
C PRO A 190 -12.25 -11.02 -1.04
N GLY A 191 -11.93 -11.95 -0.12
CA GLY A 191 -10.78 -11.80 0.76
C GLY A 191 -9.42 -11.87 0.05
N GLU A 192 -9.30 -12.67 -1.02
CA GLU A 192 -8.09 -12.69 -1.85
C GLU A 192 -7.96 -11.38 -2.63
N ALA A 193 -9.07 -10.88 -3.16
CA ALA A 193 -9.11 -9.61 -3.87
C ALA A 193 -8.80 -8.43 -2.95
N GLU A 194 -9.33 -8.41 -1.73
CA GLU A 194 -9.01 -7.41 -0.70
C GLU A 194 -7.51 -7.43 -0.37
N THR A 195 -6.91 -8.61 -0.23
CA THR A 195 -5.47 -8.74 0.04
C THR A 195 -4.62 -8.22 -1.12
N LEU A 196 -5.01 -8.52 -2.37
CA LEU A 196 -4.26 -8.14 -3.57
C LEU A 196 -4.43 -6.66 -3.95
N LEU A 197 -5.60 -6.09 -3.68
CA LEU A 197 -5.98 -4.75 -4.12
C LEU A 197 -5.92 -3.70 -3.00
N GLY A 198 -6.08 -4.11 -1.74
CA GLY A 198 -6.18 -3.20 -0.60
C GLY A 198 -4.83 -2.72 -0.05
N LYS A 199 -3.73 -3.39 -0.41
CA LYS A 199 -2.39 -3.03 0.07
C LYS A 199 -1.64 -2.16 -0.95
N PRO A 200 -1.03 -1.02 -0.56
CA PRO A 200 -0.22 -0.22 -1.47
C PRO A 200 0.97 -1.01 -2.04
N GLY A 201 1.56 -1.93 -1.28
CA GLY A 201 2.69 -2.77 -1.71
C GLY A 201 3.99 -1.99 -1.86
N ARG A 202 4.21 -0.96 -1.04
CA ARG A 202 5.40 -0.11 -1.08
C ARG A 202 6.53 -0.78 -0.32
N LEU A 203 7.61 -1.11 -1.04
CA LEU A 203 8.81 -1.74 -0.48
C LEU A 203 9.84 -0.69 -0.09
N GLU A 204 10.39 -0.86 1.11
CA GLU A 204 11.49 -0.05 1.63
C GLU A 204 12.51 -0.95 2.30
N ILE A 205 13.78 -0.74 1.96
CA ILE A 205 14.91 -1.47 2.53
C ILE A 205 15.78 -0.46 3.25
N PHE A 206 15.97 -0.69 4.55
CA PHE A 206 16.70 0.17 5.45
C PHE A 206 18.02 -0.44 5.86
N PHE A 207 19.02 0.41 6.02
CA PHE A 207 20.32 0.06 6.54
C PHE A 207 20.73 1.13 7.57
N GLU A 208 21.11 0.72 8.78
CA GLU A 208 21.45 1.65 9.89
C GLU A 208 20.42 2.75 10.15
N ASN A 209 19.13 2.41 10.07
CA ASN A 209 18.04 3.37 10.25
C ASN A 209 18.00 4.50 9.20
N GLU A 210 18.47 4.25 7.98
CA GLU A 210 18.22 5.10 6.81
C GLU A 210 17.62 4.29 5.65
N VAL A 211 16.76 4.93 4.83
CA VAL A 211 16.21 4.29 3.63
C VAL A 211 17.36 4.12 2.63
N LEU A 212 17.68 2.88 2.28
CA LEU A 212 18.74 2.57 1.34
C LEU A 212 18.20 2.27 -0.06
N LEU A 213 17.12 1.49 -0.14
CA LEU A 213 16.48 1.10 -1.40
C LEU A 213 14.95 1.21 -1.32
N ARG A 214 14.33 1.48 -2.45
CA ARG A 214 12.87 1.56 -2.63
C ARG A 214 12.38 0.54 -3.67
N GLY A 215 11.07 0.45 -3.85
CA GLY A 215 10.46 -0.43 -4.86
C GLY A 215 10.98 -0.19 -6.29
N GLU A 216 11.35 1.05 -6.64
CA GLU A 216 11.95 1.41 -7.93
C GLU A 216 13.34 0.81 -8.17
N ASP A 217 14.04 0.43 -7.10
CA ASP A 217 15.31 -0.27 -7.17
C ASP A 217 15.15 -1.76 -7.43
N ILE A 218 13.92 -2.27 -7.52
CA ILE A 218 13.63 -3.68 -7.77
C ILE A 218 13.29 -3.89 -9.24
N VAL A 219 14.11 -4.66 -9.94
CA VAL A 219 13.85 -5.04 -11.34
C VAL A 219 12.86 -6.19 -11.44
N SER A 220 12.96 -7.16 -10.54
CA SER A 220 12.11 -8.36 -10.58
C SER A 220 12.09 -9.05 -9.22
N VAL A 221 10.94 -9.61 -8.86
CA VAL A 221 10.79 -10.54 -7.74
C VAL A 221 10.43 -11.90 -8.32
N ASN A 222 11.23 -12.92 -8.01
CA ASN A 222 10.99 -14.28 -8.49
C ASN A 222 10.07 -15.04 -7.51
N ALA A 223 9.58 -16.21 -7.95
CA ALA A 223 8.74 -17.05 -7.09
C ALA A 223 9.50 -17.47 -5.82
N PRO A 224 8.82 -17.50 -4.65
CA PRO A 224 9.43 -17.97 -3.42
C PRO A 224 9.76 -19.46 -3.53
N TYR A 225 10.86 -19.88 -2.90
CA TYR A 225 11.26 -21.28 -2.81
C TYR A 225 11.67 -21.65 -1.38
N PRO A 226 11.59 -22.94 -0.97
CA PRO A 226 11.99 -23.35 0.37
C PRO A 226 13.45 -22.99 0.65
N SER A 227 13.72 -22.37 1.80
CA SER A 227 15.07 -21.94 2.16
C SER A 227 15.99 -23.14 2.36
N GLY A 228 17.22 -23.02 1.85
CA GLY A 228 18.27 -24.02 2.08
C GLY A 228 18.90 -23.95 3.47
N GLU A 229 18.78 -22.81 4.16
CA GLU A 229 19.45 -22.57 5.44
C GLU A 229 18.58 -22.85 6.66
N LYS A 230 17.27 -22.59 6.58
CA LYS A 230 16.34 -22.71 7.72
C LYS A 230 15.11 -23.54 7.36
N GLN A 231 14.85 -24.56 8.18
CA GLN A 231 13.66 -25.41 8.05
C GLN A 231 12.38 -24.57 8.25
N ASN A 232 11.36 -24.81 7.43
CA ASN A 232 10.08 -24.08 7.43
C ASN A 232 10.18 -22.56 7.13
N THR A 233 11.19 -22.13 6.40
CA THR A 233 11.25 -20.77 5.85
C THR A 233 11.29 -20.78 4.34
N VAL A 234 10.87 -19.68 3.72
CA VAL A 234 10.89 -19.48 2.27
C VAL A 234 11.82 -18.32 1.94
N ASP A 235 12.64 -18.49 0.92
CA ASP A 235 13.47 -17.42 0.37
C ASP A 235 12.66 -16.73 -0.75
N LEU A 236 12.62 -15.39 -0.70
CA LEU A 236 12.02 -14.55 -1.74
C LEU A 236 13.13 -13.83 -2.53
N PRO A 237 13.67 -14.44 -3.59
CA PRO A 237 14.67 -13.81 -4.45
C PRO A 237 14.13 -12.57 -5.18
N PHE A 238 14.89 -11.48 -5.16
CA PHE A 238 14.65 -10.31 -6.01
C PHE A 238 15.95 -9.80 -6.62
N ARG A 239 15.83 -9.05 -7.71
CA ARG A 239 16.97 -8.46 -8.44
C ARG A 239 16.92 -6.94 -8.31
N LEU A 240 18.03 -6.34 -7.92
CA LEU A 240 18.19 -4.90 -7.88
C LEU A 240 18.49 -4.31 -9.26
N THR A 241 18.21 -3.02 -9.41
CA THR A 241 18.80 -2.19 -10.47
C THR A 241 20.31 -2.11 -10.26
N ASN A 242 21.06 -1.74 -11.31
CA ASN A 242 22.51 -1.58 -11.18
C ASN A 242 22.84 -0.48 -10.14
N ASP A 243 22.13 0.64 -10.20
CA ASP A 243 22.28 1.76 -9.28
C ASP A 243 21.94 1.37 -7.83
N GLY A 244 20.82 0.68 -7.62
CA GLY A 244 20.45 0.15 -6.30
C GLY A 244 21.48 -0.86 -5.77
N ALA A 245 22.02 -1.73 -6.63
CA ALA A 245 23.07 -2.68 -6.24
C ALA A 245 24.38 -1.97 -5.84
N GLU A 246 24.76 -0.91 -6.55
CA GLU A 246 25.94 -0.09 -6.22
C GLU A 246 25.76 0.63 -4.89
N ARG A 247 24.59 1.26 -4.65
CA ARG A 247 24.27 1.87 -3.35
C ARG A 247 24.31 0.85 -2.21
N PHE A 248 23.72 -0.32 -2.43
CA PHE A 248 23.70 -1.39 -1.43
C PHE A 248 25.13 -1.88 -1.11
N ALA A 249 25.94 -2.14 -2.13
CA ALA A 249 27.32 -2.56 -1.96
C ALA A 249 28.17 -1.49 -1.25
N ALA A 250 27.95 -0.21 -1.55
CA ALA A 250 28.64 0.90 -0.90
C ALA A 250 28.26 1.03 0.57
N ALA A 251 26.97 0.93 0.91
CA ALA A 251 26.48 0.99 2.30
C ALA A 251 26.98 -0.20 3.13
N ALA A 252 26.95 -1.41 2.58
CA ALA A 252 27.43 -2.61 3.26
C ALA A 252 28.96 -2.69 3.38
N LYS A 253 29.70 -1.85 2.63
CA LYS A 253 31.16 -1.87 2.61
C LYS A 253 31.71 -1.56 4.00
N SER A 254 32.55 -2.47 4.50
CA SER A 254 33.17 -2.36 5.84
C SER A 254 32.19 -2.41 7.02
N LYS A 255 30.94 -2.82 6.80
CA LYS A 255 29.91 -2.98 7.84
C LYS A 255 29.32 -4.40 7.82
N PRO A 256 30.16 -5.45 7.99
CA PRO A 256 29.66 -6.81 8.07
C PRO A 256 28.76 -6.96 9.30
N TYR A 257 27.73 -7.80 9.20
CA TYR A 257 26.79 -8.07 10.30
C TYR A 257 25.93 -6.88 10.72
N CYS A 258 25.73 -5.89 9.85
CA CYS A 258 24.70 -4.87 10.06
C CYS A 258 23.32 -5.42 9.60
N PRO A 259 22.29 -5.41 10.45
CA PRO A 259 20.96 -5.86 10.06
C PRO A 259 20.35 -4.92 9.03
N THR A 260 19.68 -5.52 8.04
CA THR A 260 18.90 -4.78 7.03
C THR A 260 17.43 -4.95 7.34
N GLY A 261 16.71 -3.84 7.55
CA GLY A 261 15.27 -3.85 7.78
C GLY A 261 14.54 -3.81 6.45
N ILE A 262 13.64 -4.76 6.19
CA ILE A 262 12.80 -4.74 4.99
C ILE A 262 11.35 -4.54 5.43
N TYR A 263 10.74 -3.45 4.97
CA TYR A 263 9.34 -3.13 5.24
C TYR A 263 8.55 -3.16 3.95
N VAL A 264 7.34 -3.72 4.03
CA VAL A 264 6.31 -3.58 3.01
C VAL A 264 5.16 -2.85 3.67
N ASP A 265 4.80 -1.68 3.15
CA ASP A 265 3.78 -0.79 3.69
C ASP A 265 4.05 -0.38 5.15
N CYS A 266 5.21 0.23 5.41
CA CYS A 266 5.55 0.73 6.75
C CYS A 266 4.47 1.73 7.25
N PRO A 267 3.87 1.53 8.44
CA PRO A 267 2.76 2.33 8.93
C PRO A 267 3.24 3.63 9.57
N THR A 268 3.84 4.51 8.75
CA THR A 268 4.51 5.74 9.20
C THR A 268 3.54 6.83 9.65
N ASP A 269 2.25 6.70 9.35
CA ASP A 269 1.16 7.57 9.78
C ASP A 269 0.50 7.15 11.10
N ALA A 270 0.99 6.07 11.72
CA ALA A 270 0.41 5.49 12.92
C ALA A 270 1.28 5.69 14.17
N ILE A 271 0.60 5.64 15.32
CA ILE A 271 1.19 5.54 16.65
C ILE A 271 0.63 4.29 17.32
N ILE A 272 1.47 3.51 17.98
CA ILE A 272 1.04 2.42 18.86
C ILE A 272 0.85 2.99 20.26
N VAL A 273 -0.37 2.91 20.78
CA VAL A 273 -0.65 3.19 22.18
C VAL A 273 -0.86 1.84 22.85
N PHE A 274 -0.06 1.51 23.84
CA PHE A 274 -0.11 0.20 24.48
C PHE A 274 -0.34 0.31 25.99
N ASN A 275 -1.04 -0.66 26.57
CA ASN A 275 -1.15 -0.77 28.01
C ASN A 275 0.20 -1.27 28.58
N ASN A 276 0.76 -0.56 29.55
CA ASN A 276 2.04 -0.89 30.19
C ASN A 276 2.11 -2.33 30.74
N GLU A 277 0.97 -2.97 31.06
CA GLU A 277 0.90 -4.38 31.43
C GLU A 277 1.57 -5.33 30.44
N ILE A 278 1.68 -4.96 29.15
CA ILE A 278 2.36 -5.81 28.16
C ILE A 278 3.87 -5.91 28.42
N LEU A 279 4.44 -4.95 29.16
CA LEU A 279 5.85 -4.88 29.51
C LEU A 279 6.17 -5.57 30.84
N ASP A 280 5.16 -5.99 31.62
CA ASP A 280 5.36 -6.68 32.91
C ASP A 280 6.13 -8.00 32.77
N LYS A 281 6.04 -8.61 31.58
CA LYS A 281 6.82 -9.78 31.21
C LYS A 281 7.81 -9.39 30.12
N PRO A 282 9.10 -9.79 30.25
CA PRO A 282 10.07 -9.53 29.20
C PRO A 282 9.63 -10.23 27.92
N LEU A 283 9.51 -9.47 26.84
CA LEU A 283 9.24 -9.99 25.50
C LEU A 283 10.58 -10.43 24.90
N ALA A 284 10.72 -11.70 24.56
CA ALA A 284 12.02 -12.25 24.14
C ALA A 284 12.57 -11.65 22.83
N PHE A 285 11.72 -10.97 22.04
CA PHE A 285 12.03 -10.47 20.71
C PHE A 285 11.88 -8.95 20.57
N LEU A 286 11.39 -8.26 21.61
CA LEU A 286 11.04 -6.85 21.56
C LEU A 286 11.32 -6.15 22.89
N GLU A 287 11.85 -4.95 22.82
CA GLU A 287 12.13 -4.08 23.95
C GLU A 287 11.58 -2.69 23.64
N TYR A 288 10.89 -2.07 24.59
CA TYR A 288 10.42 -0.70 24.44
C TYR A 288 11.51 0.27 24.88
N ASP A 289 11.86 1.21 24.02
CA ASP A 289 12.75 2.32 24.35
C ASP A 289 11.89 3.55 24.71
N PRO A 290 11.84 3.96 25.99
CA PRO A 290 11.02 5.08 26.43
C PRO A 290 11.56 6.45 25.98
N ASP A 291 12.86 6.56 25.72
CA ASP A 291 13.50 7.82 25.31
C ASP A 291 13.24 8.09 23.83
N GLU A 292 13.40 7.05 23.00
CA GLU A 292 13.11 7.13 21.56
C GLU A 292 11.61 6.94 21.24
N LYS A 293 10.80 6.48 22.22
CA LYS A 293 9.36 6.18 22.05
C LYS A 293 9.11 5.23 20.88
N VAL A 294 9.91 4.15 20.82
CA VAL A 294 9.85 3.12 19.78
C VAL A 294 10.14 1.74 20.37
N PHE A 295 9.74 0.70 19.66
CA PHE A 295 10.15 -0.66 19.98
C PHE A 295 11.43 -1.03 19.23
N LYS A 296 12.35 -1.73 19.91
CA LYS A 296 13.58 -2.30 19.36
C LYS A 296 13.47 -3.82 19.41
N GLY A 297 13.75 -4.48 18.30
CA GLY A 297 13.76 -5.94 18.22
C GLY A 297 15.16 -6.50 18.14
N THR A 298 15.30 -7.79 18.41
CA THR A 298 16.57 -8.52 18.26
C THR A 298 16.39 -9.69 17.30
N THR A 299 17.31 -9.81 16.34
CA THR A 299 17.36 -10.94 15.40
C THR A 299 17.79 -12.22 16.10
N ASP A 300 17.60 -13.37 15.44
CA ASP A 300 18.07 -14.68 15.91
C ASP A 300 19.60 -14.76 16.11
N ARG A 301 20.35 -13.86 15.46
CA ARG A 301 21.81 -13.73 15.61
C ARG A 301 22.22 -12.68 16.66
N GLY A 302 21.27 -12.15 17.43
CA GLY A 302 21.55 -11.16 18.50
C GLY A 302 21.76 -9.73 18.00
N MET A 303 21.47 -9.44 16.73
CA MET A 303 21.61 -8.08 16.17
C MET A 303 20.33 -7.28 16.41
N GLY A 304 20.44 -6.08 16.98
CA GLY A 304 19.31 -5.19 17.26
C GLY A 304 18.81 -4.44 16.02
N TYR A 305 17.51 -4.18 15.95
CA TYR A 305 16.88 -3.34 14.91
C TYR A 305 15.76 -2.50 15.53
N THR A 306 15.45 -1.34 14.94
CA THR A 306 14.36 -0.48 15.41
C THR A 306 13.10 -0.70 14.58
N LEU A 307 11.95 -0.89 15.26
CA LEU A 307 10.64 -0.83 14.62
C LEU A 307 10.28 0.63 14.35
N ARG A 308 10.00 0.96 13.09
CA ARG A 308 9.73 2.32 12.62
C ARG A 308 8.30 2.80 12.87
N VAL A 309 7.80 2.54 14.07
CA VAL A 309 6.48 2.99 14.49
C VAL A 309 6.62 3.61 15.85
N SER A 310 6.18 4.86 15.96
CA SER A 310 6.14 5.57 17.23
C SER A 310 5.22 4.82 18.19
N ALA A 311 5.65 4.67 19.44
CA ALA A 311 4.91 3.95 20.45
C ALA A 311 4.92 4.71 21.77
N ILE A 312 3.82 4.66 22.51
CA ILE A 312 3.72 5.24 23.84
C ILE A 312 2.92 4.32 24.77
N GLY A 313 3.48 4.11 25.96
CA GLY A 313 2.86 3.31 27.00
C GLY A 313 1.94 4.15 27.88
N THR A 314 0.84 3.56 28.33
CA THR A 314 -0.06 4.18 29.31
C THR A 314 -0.49 3.19 30.37
N ALA A 315 -0.75 3.68 31.59
CA ALA A 315 -1.36 2.89 32.65
C ALA A 315 -2.88 2.93 32.50
N GLU A 316 -3.57 1.79 32.64
CA GLU A 316 -5.01 1.64 32.86
C GLU A 316 -5.90 2.82 32.42
N ASP A 317 -6.41 2.82 31.18
CA ASP A 317 -7.41 3.75 30.64
C ASP A 317 -7.21 5.28 30.84
N GLU A 318 -6.12 5.70 31.47
CA GLU A 318 -5.83 7.08 31.81
C GLU A 318 -4.45 7.45 31.25
N PHE A 319 -4.44 8.29 30.23
CA PHE A 319 -3.19 8.80 29.66
C PHE A 319 -2.40 9.57 30.71
N SER A 320 -1.14 9.16 30.93
CA SER A 320 -0.20 9.95 31.71
C SER A 320 -0.01 11.34 31.07
N PRO A 321 0.42 12.35 31.84
CA PRO A 321 0.72 13.67 31.28
C PRO A 321 1.67 13.60 30.09
N GLU A 322 2.71 12.75 30.18
CA GLU A 322 3.69 12.55 29.13
C GLU A 322 3.08 11.90 27.87
N ALA A 323 2.15 10.95 28.06
CA ALA A 323 1.44 10.33 26.95
C ALA A 323 0.48 11.30 26.25
N ARG A 324 -0.22 12.15 27.01
CA ARG A 324 -1.09 13.20 26.46
C ARG A 324 -0.29 14.22 25.67
N GLU A 325 0.78 14.75 26.27
CA GLU A 325 1.67 15.71 25.61
C GLU A 325 2.24 15.11 24.32
N PHE A 326 2.73 13.88 24.36
CA PHE A 326 3.23 13.20 23.17
C PHE A 326 2.17 13.05 22.07
N LEU A 327 0.95 12.62 22.42
CA LEU A 327 -0.14 12.50 21.45
C LEU A 327 -0.47 13.88 20.88
N GLU A 328 -0.65 14.90 21.71
CA GLU A 328 -0.92 16.27 21.25
C GLU A 328 0.20 16.80 20.32
N GLU A 329 1.47 16.54 20.61
CA GLU A 329 2.61 16.88 19.75
C GLU A 329 2.57 16.15 18.41
N GLN A 330 2.16 14.88 18.41
CA GLN A 330 2.01 14.09 17.18
C GLN A 330 0.71 14.43 16.42
N ALA A 331 -0.20 15.19 17.02
CA ALA A 331 -1.45 15.59 16.39
C ALA A 331 -1.16 16.47 15.17
N GLY A 332 -1.74 16.08 14.03
CA GLY A 332 -1.44 16.70 12.74
C GLY A 332 -0.31 16.04 11.98
N PHE A 333 0.63 15.35 12.64
CA PHE A 333 1.70 14.58 11.98
C PHE A 333 1.30 13.13 11.70
N LYS A 334 0.63 12.53 12.67
CA LYS A 334 0.10 11.16 12.63
C LYS A 334 -1.41 11.24 12.46
N LEU A 335 -1.96 10.27 11.72
CA LEU A 335 -3.38 10.21 11.40
C LEU A 335 -4.10 9.08 12.13
N LYS A 336 -3.35 8.08 12.60
CA LYS A 336 -3.90 6.86 13.16
C LYS A 336 -3.28 6.54 14.52
N VAL A 337 -4.10 5.98 15.39
CA VAL A 337 -3.66 5.37 16.64
C VAL A 337 -4.12 3.93 16.67
N CYS A 338 -3.17 3.02 16.87
CA CYS A 338 -3.41 1.61 17.12
C CYS A 338 -3.34 1.35 18.62
N LEU A 339 -4.49 1.03 19.23
CA LEU A 339 -4.60 0.70 20.64
C LEU A 339 -4.29 -0.79 20.83
N LEU A 340 -3.13 -1.10 21.39
CA LEU A 340 -2.68 -2.46 21.67
C LEU A 340 -2.99 -2.83 23.13
N GLY A 341 -4.10 -3.55 23.32
CA GLY A 341 -4.60 -3.93 24.63
C GLY A 341 -6.09 -3.62 24.81
N ASP A 342 -6.57 -3.89 26.02
CA ASP A 342 -7.97 -3.72 26.38
C ASP A 342 -8.19 -2.30 26.92
N PHE A 343 -8.54 -1.37 26.02
CA PHE A 343 -8.86 0.02 26.33
C PHE A 343 -10.38 0.24 26.40
N SER A 344 -10.83 1.07 27.34
CA SER A 344 -12.20 1.52 27.50
C SER A 344 -12.70 2.36 26.33
N SER A 345 -14.02 2.40 26.15
CA SER A 345 -14.67 3.22 25.12
C SER A 345 -14.38 4.71 25.30
N SER A 346 -14.18 5.20 26.52
CA SER A 346 -13.83 6.61 26.78
C SER A 346 -12.46 6.99 26.21
N VAL A 347 -11.47 6.08 26.26
CA VAL A 347 -10.16 6.31 25.65
C VAL A 347 -10.28 6.40 24.13
N VAL A 348 -11.06 5.50 23.54
CA VAL A 348 -11.33 5.48 22.10
C VAL A 348 -12.01 6.78 21.66
N GLU A 349 -13.02 7.24 22.39
CA GLU A 349 -13.75 8.48 22.10
C GLU A 349 -12.83 9.71 22.16
N ASN A 350 -12.03 9.84 23.22
CA ASN A 350 -11.08 10.96 23.37
C ASN A 350 -10.07 11.02 22.22
N LEU A 351 -9.51 9.87 21.82
CA LEU A 351 -8.55 9.83 20.71
C LEU A 351 -9.20 10.05 19.34
N SER A 352 -10.48 9.69 19.19
CA SER A 352 -11.22 9.83 17.94
C SER A 352 -11.46 11.29 17.54
N GLU A 353 -11.24 12.24 18.46
CA GLU A 353 -11.27 13.68 18.15
C GLU A 353 -10.11 14.10 17.24
N LEU A 354 -8.95 13.43 17.34
CA LEU A 354 -7.71 13.79 16.65
C LEU A 354 -7.23 12.71 15.66
N TYR A 355 -7.59 11.46 15.87
CA TYR A 355 -7.08 10.31 15.13
C TYR A 355 -8.16 9.39 14.63
N THR A 356 -7.83 8.62 13.59
CA THR A 356 -8.55 7.38 13.31
C THR A 356 -8.03 6.30 14.26
N VAL A 357 -8.90 5.78 15.11
CA VAL A 357 -8.53 4.81 16.15
C VAL A 357 -8.81 3.37 15.68
N VAL A 358 -7.82 2.49 15.84
CA VAL A 358 -7.94 1.05 15.60
C VAL A 358 -7.63 0.32 16.89
N SER A 359 -8.60 -0.44 17.42
CA SER A 359 -8.42 -1.21 18.64
C SER A 359 -8.03 -2.65 18.35
N ILE A 360 -6.95 -3.10 18.97
CA ILE A 360 -6.45 -4.48 18.93
C ILE A 360 -6.54 -5.03 20.36
N PRO A 361 -7.72 -5.54 20.77
CA PRO A 361 -7.89 -6.10 22.11
C PRO A 361 -7.11 -7.40 22.28
N ARG A 362 -6.87 -7.78 23.52
CA ARG A 362 -6.21 -9.03 23.83
C ARG A 362 -7.14 -10.20 23.51
N GLN A 363 -6.70 -11.12 22.65
CA GLN A 363 -7.48 -12.31 22.33
C GLN A 363 -7.50 -13.28 23.52
N THR A 364 -8.53 -13.18 24.35
CA THR A 364 -8.82 -14.08 25.48
C THR A 364 -9.99 -15.01 25.16
N THR A 365 -10.09 -15.51 23.93
CA THR A 365 -11.19 -16.42 23.55
C THR A 365 -11.08 -17.75 24.30
N GLU A 366 -12.19 -18.20 24.90
CA GLU A 366 -12.30 -19.49 25.58
C GLU A 366 -11.79 -20.63 24.68
N GLY A 367 -10.67 -21.25 25.09
CA GLY A 367 -10.10 -22.44 24.44
C GLY A 367 -8.78 -22.22 23.70
N THR A 368 -8.33 -20.98 23.49
CA THR A 368 -7.00 -20.67 22.93
C THR A 368 -6.20 -19.83 23.92
N ASN A 369 -5.38 -20.47 24.76
CA ASN A 369 -4.36 -19.79 25.57
C ASN A 369 -3.20 -19.35 24.67
N LYS A 370 -3.43 -18.35 23.83
CA LYS A 370 -2.38 -17.72 23.05
C LYS A 370 -1.51 -16.89 23.98
N SER A 371 -0.20 -17.06 23.89
CA SER A 371 0.73 -16.29 24.74
C SER A 371 0.69 -14.80 24.38
N VAL A 372 1.09 -13.93 25.32
CA VAL A 372 1.20 -12.48 25.08
C VAL A 372 2.14 -12.22 23.89
N GLU A 373 3.24 -12.95 23.80
CA GLU A 373 4.19 -12.86 22.69
C GLU A 373 3.58 -13.24 21.34
N GLU A 374 2.81 -14.34 21.26
CA GLU A 374 2.14 -14.74 20.03
C GLU A 374 1.05 -13.74 19.62
N TRP A 375 0.35 -13.15 20.58
CA TRP A 375 -0.63 -12.10 20.29
C TRP A 375 0.05 -10.84 19.75
N ILE A 376 1.11 -10.36 20.39
CA ILE A 376 1.88 -9.19 19.92
C ILE A 376 2.53 -9.44 18.56
N LYS A 377 2.94 -10.68 18.23
CA LYS A 377 3.48 -11.02 16.90
C LYS A 377 2.45 -10.96 15.77
N GLU A 378 1.17 -11.14 16.09
CA GLU A 378 0.09 -11.11 15.10
C GLU A 378 -0.59 -9.74 14.99
N ALA A 379 -0.57 -8.96 16.07
CA ALA A 379 -0.99 -7.57 16.10
C ALA A 379 -0.05 -6.69 15.26
#